data_AF-A0A0H3I5J3-F1
#
_entry.id   AF-A0A0H3I5J3-F1
#
_cell.length_a   1.000
_cell.length_b   1.000
_cell.length_c   1.000
_cell.angle_alpha   90.00
_cell.angle_beta   90.00
_cell.angle_gamma   90.00
#
_symmetry.space_group_name_H-M   'P 1'
#
loop_
_entity.id
_entity.type
_entity.pdbx_description
1 polymer ?
#
loop_
_entity_poly.entity_id
_entity_poly.type
_entity_poly.pdbx_seq_one_letter_code
_entity_poly.pdbx_strand_id
1 'polypeptide(L)'
;MASHVIYIRRMWQTNKSTISVFNVSDSSIKGYFLERPGPDTTQSNQNKRIPEGEYKIKWHNSSISGVIPHNPVPILYNSSVPLSRYILIHNGNLPIHSKGCLLIGSSKGIDIVGGSVLKLIELKKFIKDEDIENFTITITSCYTGCRE
;
A
#
# COMPACT_ATOMS: atom_id res chain seq x y z
N MET A 1 12.39 20.30 -7.70
CA MET A 1 11.66 19.03 -7.93
C MET A 1 10.69 18.90 -6.78
N ALA A 2 9.40 18.75 -7.07
CA ALA A 2 8.40 18.54 -6.02
C ALA A 2 8.58 17.13 -5.46
N SER A 3 8.58 16.96 -4.14
CA SER A 3 8.57 15.64 -3.52
C SER A 3 7.15 15.35 -3.07
N HIS A 4 6.61 14.23 -3.53
CA HIS A 4 5.26 13.77 -3.21
C HIS A 4 5.32 12.72 -2.10
N VAL A 5 4.39 12.80 -1.16
CA VAL A 5 4.29 11.84 -0.05
C VAL A 5 2.95 11.12 -0.11
N ILE A 6 2.99 9.79 -0.16
CA ILE A 6 1.81 8.95 0.04
C ILE A 6 1.69 8.68 1.54
N TYR A 7 0.78 9.37 2.18
CA TYR A 7 0.48 9.16 3.59
C TYR A 7 -0.44 7.96 3.75
N ILE A 8 -0.04 6.99 4.56
CA ILE A 8 -0.81 5.80 4.90
C ILE A 8 -0.99 5.79 6.41
N ARG A 9 -2.23 5.88 6.88
CA ARG A 9 -2.56 5.85 8.30
C ARG A 9 -3.49 4.67 8.58
N ARG A 10 -2.98 3.65 9.28
CA ARG A 10 -3.74 2.49 9.74
C ARG A 10 -4.73 2.92 10.80
N MET A 11 -6.00 2.61 10.58
CA MET A 11 -7.11 3.12 11.40
C MET A 11 -7.94 1.98 11.99
N TRP A 12 -8.05 0.86 11.26
CA TRP A 12 -8.85 -0.30 11.69
C TRP A 12 -8.03 -1.57 11.63
N GLN A 13 -8.19 -2.40 12.64
CA GLN A 13 -7.55 -3.70 12.70
C GLN A 13 -8.52 -4.74 13.23
N THR A 14 -8.55 -5.90 12.57
CA THR A 14 -9.25 -7.11 13.01
C THR A 14 -8.22 -8.23 13.17
N ASN A 15 -8.70 -9.45 13.48
CA ASN A 15 -7.88 -10.65 13.40
C ASN A 15 -7.53 -11.08 11.96
N LYS A 16 -8.19 -10.52 10.94
CA LYS A 16 -8.02 -10.88 9.53
C LYS A 16 -7.26 -9.85 8.73
N SER A 17 -7.33 -8.57 9.08
CA SER A 17 -6.74 -7.50 8.27
C SER A 17 -6.42 -6.24 9.06
N THR A 18 -5.65 -5.36 8.43
CA THR A 18 -5.50 -3.96 8.82
C THR A 18 -5.99 -3.10 7.67
N ILE A 19 -6.82 -2.09 7.93
CA ILE A 19 -7.24 -1.11 6.93
C ILE A 19 -6.69 0.26 7.32
N SER A 20 -6.13 0.94 6.32
CA SER A 20 -5.63 2.30 6.41
C SER A 20 -6.37 3.22 5.46
N VAL A 21 -6.40 4.50 5.81
CA VAL A 21 -6.70 5.59 4.86
C VAL A 21 -5.39 6.00 4.22
N PHE A 22 -5.43 6.33 2.93
CA PHE A 22 -4.31 6.99 2.29
C PHE A 22 -4.71 8.24 1.54
N ASN A 23 -3.77 9.17 1.41
CA ASN A 23 -3.82 10.32 0.52
C ASN A 23 -2.42 10.60 -0.03
N VAL A 24 -2.36 11.26 -1.19
CA VAL A 24 -1.10 11.68 -1.81
C VAL A 24 -1.02 13.20 -1.71
N SER A 25 0.10 13.73 -1.20
CA SER A 25 0.32 15.17 -1.08
C SER A 25 0.11 15.87 -2.42
N ASP A 26 -0.35 17.13 -2.36
CA ASP A 26 -0.51 17.98 -3.55
C ASP A 26 -1.45 17.42 -4.62
N SER A 27 -2.32 16.47 -4.23
CA SER A 27 -3.32 15.87 -5.12
C SER A 27 -4.64 15.63 -4.39
N SER A 28 -5.69 15.33 -5.15
CA SER A 28 -6.97 14.86 -4.60
C SER A 28 -7.02 13.33 -4.46
N ILE A 29 -5.93 12.61 -4.79
CA ILE A 29 -5.88 11.16 -4.77
C ILE A 29 -5.88 10.68 -3.33
N LYS A 30 -6.96 9.97 -2.99
CA LYS A 30 -7.16 9.33 -1.70
C LYS A 30 -7.91 8.01 -1.85
N GLY A 31 -7.87 7.20 -0.81
CA GLY A 31 -8.55 5.92 -0.75
C GLY A 31 -8.16 5.13 0.49
N TYR A 32 -8.13 3.81 0.33
CA TYR A 32 -7.82 2.88 1.41
C TYR A 32 -6.78 1.86 0.97
N PHE A 33 -6.02 1.34 1.94
CA PHE A 33 -5.29 0.10 1.76
C PHE A 33 -5.79 -0.98 2.72
N LEU A 34 -5.74 -2.23 2.27
CA LEU A 34 -5.85 -3.41 3.09
C LEU A 34 -4.50 -4.12 3.18
N GLU A 35 -4.09 -4.43 4.40
CA GLU A 35 -2.90 -5.18 4.75
C GLU A 35 -3.28 -6.43 5.53
N ARG A 36 -2.31 -7.32 5.72
CA ARG A 36 -2.40 -8.41 6.71
C ARG A 36 -2.57 -7.84 8.13
N PRO A 37 -3.12 -8.62 9.08
CA PRO A 37 -3.18 -8.17 10.46
C PRO A 37 -1.77 -8.08 11.05
N GLY A 38 -1.65 -7.37 12.16
CA GLY A 38 -0.41 -7.38 12.95
C GLY A 38 -0.11 -8.76 13.54
N PRO A 39 1.08 -8.95 14.14
CA PRO A 39 2.14 -7.95 14.33
C PRO A 39 2.95 -7.67 13.06
N ASP A 40 3.69 -6.56 13.07
CA ASP A 40 4.55 -6.11 11.99
C ASP A 40 5.80 -7.01 11.87
N THR A 41 6.38 -7.12 10.68
CA THR A 41 7.64 -7.85 10.48
C THR A 41 8.41 -7.36 9.26
N THR A 42 9.74 -7.37 9.38
CA THR A 42 10.65 -7.18 8.24
C THR A 42 10.91 -8.49 7.48
N GLN A 43 10.57 -9.64 8.07
CA GLN A 43 10.88 -10.96 7.51
C GLN A 43 9.88 -11.38 6.43
N SER A 44 10.39 -11.97 5.35
CA SER A 44 9.60 -12.49 4.22
C SER A 44 8.76 -13.71 4.59
N ASN A 45 7.70 -13.96 3.81
CA ASN A 45 6.89 -15.19 3.85
C ASN A 45 6.15 -15.47 5.17
N GLN A 46 5.91 -14.46 6.01
CA GLN A 46 5.18 -14.63 7.28
C GLN A 46 3.69 -14.24 7.21
N ASN A 47 3.17 -13.82 6.05
CA ASN A 47 1.79 -13.33 5.89
C ASN A 47 1.43 -12.21 6.89
N LYS A 48 2.41 -11.36 7.20
CA LYS A 48 2.33 -10.23 8.13
C LYS A 48 2.61 -8.93 7.38
N ARG A 49 2.04 -7.84 7.90
CA ARG A 49 2.27 -6.48 7.38
C ARG A 49 3.69 -5.99 7.69
N ILE A 50 4.14 -5.01 6.93
CA ILE A 50 5.43 -4.34 7.17
C ILE A 50 5.38 -3.41 8.39
N PRO A 51 6.52 -3.03 8.97
CA PRO A 51 6.57 -1.99 10.01
C PRO A 51 6.09 -0.62 9.53
N GLU A 52 5.69 0.22 10.47
CA GLU A 52 5.57 1.66 10.25
C GLU A 52 6.91 2.29 9.84
N GLY A 53 6.84 3.49 9.25
CA GLY A 53 8.00 4.27 8.87
C GLY A 53 7.94 4.77 7.43
N GLU A 54 9.09 5.23 6.95
CA GLU A 54 9.25 5.83 5.63
C GLU A 54 9.82 4.81 4.64
N TYR A 55 9.28 4.82 3.42
CA TYR A 55 9.63 3.92 2.35
C TYR A 55 9.82 4.67 1.05
N LYS A 56 10.82 4.25 0.27
CA LYS A 56 10.94 4.60 -1.13
C LYS A 56 10.16 3.61 -1.98
N ILE A 57 9.81 4.03 -3.20
CA ILE A 57 9.18 3.16 -4.18
C ILE A 57 9.97 3.11 -5.49
N LYS A 58 9.76 2.04 -6.25
CA LYS A 58 10.18 1.94 -7.65
C LYS A 58 9.22 1.07 -8.44
N TRP A 59 9.31 1.10 -9.76
CA TRP A 59 8.51 0.24 -10.62
C TRP A 59 9.02 -1.20 -10.58
N HIS A 60 8.08 -2.14 -10.55
CA HIS A 60 8.38 -3.57 -10.50
C HIS A 60 7.36 -4.40 -11.29
N ASN A 61 7.83 -5.39 -12.05
CA ASN A 61 6.97 -6.34 -12.75
C ASN A 61 6.76 -7.57 -11.87
N SER A 62 5.56 -7.71 -11.31
CA SER A 62 5.16 -8.84 -10.48
C SER A 62 4.89 -10.09 -11.31
N SER A 63 5.25 -11.26 -10.76
CA SER A 63 4.87 -12.58 -11.32
C SER A 63 3.57 -13.14 -10.72
N ILE A 64 2.89 -12.40 -9.85
CA ILE A 64 1.61 -12.81 -9.27
C ILE A 64 0.53 -12.77 -10.36
N SER A 65 -0.10 -13.91 -10.67
CA SER A 65 -1.05 -14.06 -11.79
C SER A 65 -2.11 -12.95 -11.88
N GLY A 66 -2.76 -12.59 -10.76
CA GLY A 66 -3.77 -11.52 -10.72
C GLY A 66 -3.21 -10.08 -10.80
N VAL A 67 -1.90 -9.90 -10.69
CA VAL A 67 -1.21 -8.59 -10.75
C VAL A 67 -0.54 -8.38 -12.11
N ILE A 68 -0.16 -9.46 -12.81
CA ILE A 68 0.48 -9.40 -14.14
C ILE A 68 -0.24 -8.45 -15.12
N PRO A 69 -1.59 -8.48 -15.25
CA PRO A 69 -2.31 -7.57 -16.17
C PRO A 69 -2.20 -6.09 -15.80
N HIS A 70 -1.73 -5.78 -14.59
CA HIS A 70 -1.61 -4.43 -14.05
C HIS A 70 -0.15 -4.01 -13.82
N ASN A 71 0.82 -4.78 -14.31
CA ASN A 71 2.23 -4.39 -14.27
C ASN A 71 2.52 -3.12 -15.10
N PRO A 72 3.62 -2.40 -14.81
CA PRO A 72 4.39 -2.49 -13.56
C PRO A 72 3.59 -1.97 -12.36
N VAL A 73 3.91 -2.42 -11.16
CA VAL A 73 3.32 -1.92 -9.90
C VAL A 73 4.40 -1.38 -8.96
N PRO A 74 4.09 -0.45 -8.05
CA PRO A 74 5.06 0.05 -7.09
C PRO A 74 5.52 -1.04 -6.12
N ILE A 75 6.84 -1.16 -5.91
CA ILE A 75 7.44 -1.95 -4.84
C ILE A 75 8.04 -1.02 -3.77
N LEU A 76 7.79 -1.32 -2.49
CA LEU A 76 8.26 -0.54 -1.35
C LEU A 76 9.56 -1.12 -0.80
N TYR A 77 10.44 -0.24 -0.34
CA TYR A 77 11.68 -0.61 0.36
C TYR A 77 12.21 0.52 1.23
N ASN A 78 12.99 0.16 2.24
CA ASN A 78 13.82 1.07 3.03
C ASN A 78 15.06 0.32 3.55
N SER A 79 15.81 0.92 4.49
CA SER A 79 17.00 0.31 5.08
C SER A 79 16.72 -0.99 5.86
N SER A 80 15.51 -1.15 6.39
CA SER A 80 15.11 -2.29 7.24
C SER A 80 14.27 -3.34 6.49
N VAL A 81 13.57 -2.92 5.43
CA VAL A 81 12.71 -3.75 4.60
C VAL A 81 13.30 -3.75 3.19
N PRO A 82 14.09 -4.77 2.82
CA PRO A 82 14.73 -4.83 1.52
C PRO A 82 13.73 -5.15 0.40
N LEU A 83 14.08 -4.83 -0.84
CA LEU A 83 13.28 -5.18 -2.03
C LEU A 83 12.97 -6.68 -2.15
N SER A 84 13.84 -7.55 -1.64
CA SER A 84 13.61 -8.99 -1.56
C SER A 84 12.43 -9.39 -0.68
N ARG A 85 11.91 -8.47 0.15
CA ARG A 85 10.67 -8.65 0.91
C ARG A 85 9.41 -8.60 0.03
N TYR A 86 9.54 -8.05 -1.17
CA TYR A 86 8.54 -8.08 -2.25
C TYR A 86 7.19 -7.46 -1.85
N ILE A 87 7.24 -6.27 -1.25
CA ILE A 87 6.07 -5.55 -0.77
C ILE A 87 5.57 -4.63 -1.88
N LEU A 88 4.42 -4.97 -2.45
CA LEU A 88 3.86 -4.27 -3.59
C LEU A 88 2.63 -3.44 -3.19
N ILE A 89 2.36 -2.36 -3.93
CA ILE A 89 1.02 -1.77 -4.02
C ILE A 89 0.33 -2.40 -5.23
N HIS A 90 -0.71 -3.19 -5.01
CA HIS A 90 -1.39 -3.87 -6.13
C HIS A 90 -2.89 -4.05 -5.92
N ASN A 91 -3.56 -4.50 -6.99
CA ASN A 91 -4.96 -4.82 -7.00
C ASN A 91 -5.26 -6.08 -6.17
N GLY A 92 -6.44 -6.11 -5.56
CA GLY A 92 -6.90 -7.18 -4.71
C GLY A 92 -7.78 -6.62 -3.61
N ASN A 93 -8.83 -7.35 -3.24
CA ASN A 93 -9.84 -6.81 -2.32
C ASN A 93 -9.83 -7.46 -0.93
N LEU A 94 -9.25 -8.65 -0.80
CA LEU A 94 -9.39 -9.50 0.40
C LEU A 94 -8.02 -9.83 1.03
N PRO A 95 -7.94 -10.10 2.34
CA PRO A 95 -6.68 -10.41 3.02
C PRO A 95 -5.94 -11.63 2.49
N ILE A 96 -6.65 -12.57 1.86
CA ILE A 96 -6.08 -13.76 1.20
C ILE A 96 -5.29 -13.42 -0.07
N HIS A 97 -5.57 -12.25 -0.68
CA HIS A 97 -4.85 -11.76 -1.86
C HIS A 97 -3.52 -11.09 -1.52
N SER A 98 -3.18 -10.96 -0.23
CA SER A 98 -1.93 -10.34 0.23
C SER A 98 -1.12 -11.33 1.07
N LYS A 99 0.21 -11.33 0.88
CA LYS A 99 1.19 -11.97 1.77
C LYS A 99 2.03 -10.94 2.54
N GLY A 100 1.48 -9.73 2.71
CA GLY A 100 2.16 -8.57 3.32
C GLY A 100 2.17 -7.32 2.44
N CYS A 101 1.70 -7.41 1.20
CA CYS A 101 1.51 -6.29 0.29
C CYS A 101 0.38 -5.34 0.73
N LEU A 102 0.41 -4.12 0.17
CA LEU A 102 -0.63 -3.10 0.32
C LEU A 102 -1.67 -3.27 -0.80
N LEU A 103 -2.89 -3.69 -0.44
CA LEU A 103 -3.99 -3.83 -1.40
C LEU A 103 -4.78 -2.53 -1.51
N ILE A 104 -4.73 -1.86 -2.65
CA ILE A 104 -5.32 -0.53 -2.83
C ILE A 104 -6.82 -0.59 -3.15
N GLY A 105 -7.61 0.39 -2.69
CA GLY A 105 -9.02 0.52 -3.07
C GLY A 105 -9.60 1.94 -2.88
N SER A 106 -10.71 2.20 -3.57
CA SER A 106 -11.49 3.45 -3.47
C SER A 106 -12.45 3.46 -2.28
N SER A 107 -12.90 2.29 -1.83
CA SER A 107 -13.81 2.13 -0.70
C SER A 107 -13.32 1.04 0.24
N LYS A 108 -13.84 1.03 1.47
CA LYS A 108 -13.60 -0.02 2.47
C LYS A 108 -14.90 -0.63 2.99
N GLY A 109 -14.82 -1.88 3.41
CA GLY A 109 -15.75 -2.54 4.32
C GLY A 109 -14.98 -3.20 5.47
N ILE A 110 -15.61 -4.12 6.19
CA ILE A 110 -14.91 -4.95 7.18
C ILE A 110 -14.08 -5.99 6.42
N ASP A 111 -12.76 -5.97 6.64
CA ASP A 111 -11.81 -6.90 6.01
C ASP A 111 -11.86 -6.94 4.47
N ILE A 112 -12.25 -5.83 3.85
CA ILE A 112 -12.34 -5.72 2.39
C ILE A 112 -12.08 -4.28 1.92
N VAL A 113 -11.45 -4.15 0.76
CA VAL A 113 -11.42 -2.90 -0.03
C VAL A 113 -12.11 -3.10 -1.38
N GLY A 114 -12.69 -2.03 -1.93
CA GLY A 114 -13.40 -2.05 -3.21
C GLY A 114 -12.77 -1.11 -4.24
N GLY A 115 -13.04 -1.35 -5.53
CA GLY A 115 -12.56 -0.48 -6.62
C GLY A 115 -11.04 -0.53 -6.85
N SER A 116 -10.37 -1.62 -6.48
CA SER A 116 -8.90 -1.71 -6.47
C SER A 116 -8.23 -1.42 -7.81
N VAL A 117 -8.79 -1.92 -8.91
CA VAL A 117 -8.19 -1.77 -10.25
C VAL A 117 -8.21 -0.31 -10.68
N LEU A 118 -9.35 0.36 -10.56
CA LEU A 118 -9.47 1.78 -10.93
C LEU A 118 -8.57 2.67 -10.07
N LYS A 119 -8.55 2.44 -8.75
CA LYS A 119 -7.68 3.21 -7.84
C LYS A 119 -6.19 2.96 -8.10
N LEU A 120 -5.81 1.72 -8.44
CA LEU A 120 -4.43 1.40 -8.84
C LEU A 120 -4.04 2.14 -10.12
N ILE A 121 -4.91 2.17 -11.14
CA ILE A 121 -4.65 2.89 -12.39
C ILE A 121 -4.49 4.38 -12.15
N GLU A 122 -5.38 4.97 -11.34
CA GLU A 122 -5.32 6.39 -10.96
C GLU A 122 -4.00 6.74 -10.27
N LEU A 123 -3.63 5.99 -9.22
CA LEU A 123 -2.37 6.21 -8.49
C LEU A 123 -1.16 6.02 -9.41
N LYS A 124 -1.15 4.96 -10.21
CA LYS A 124 -0.03 4.68 -11.13
C LYS A 124 0.16 5.77 -12.17
N LYS A 125 -0.94 6.31 -12.72
CA LYS A 125 -0.89 7.40 -13.68
C LYS A 125 -0.21 8.61 -13.05
N PHE A 126 -0.63 9.00 -11.86
CA PHE A 126 -0.03 10.13 -11.15
C PHE A 126 1.46 9.92 -10.85
N ILE A 127 1.84 8.75 -10.33
CA ILE A 127 3.26 8.42 -10.07
C ILE A 127 4.10 8.47 -11.36
N LYS A 128 3.51 8.07 -12.50
CA LYS A 128 4.19 8.11 -13.79
C LYS A 128 4.36 9.55 -14.31
N ASP A 129 3.34 10.37 -14.16
CA ASP A 129 3.33 11.76 -14.64
C ASP A 129 4.31 12.64 -13.84
N GLU A 130 4.50 12.35 -12.55
CA GLU A 130 5.36 13.10 -11.62
C GLU A 130 6.76 12.51 -11.38
N ASP A 131 7.10 11.42 -12.09
CA ASP A 131 8.29 10.57 -11.88
C ASP A 131 8.32 9.85 -10.50
N ILE A 132 8.54 8.54 -10.53
CA ILE A 132 8.48 7.69 -9.33
C ILE A 132 9.56 8.02 -8.30
N GLU A 133 10.70 8.56 -8.73
CA GLU A 133 11.80 8.93 -7.83
C GLU A 133 11.44 10.10 -6.89
N ASN A 134 10.42 10.88 -7.24
CA ASN A 134 9.92 11.99 -6.44
C ASN A 134 8.96 11.54 -5.32
N PHE A 135 8.61 10.25 -5.24
CA PHE A 135 7.65 9.73 -4.27
C PHE A 135 8.30 9.04 -3.08
N THR A 136 7.75 9.34 -1.90
CA THR A 136 7.97 8.57 -0.67
C THR A 136 6.64 8.11 -0.08
N ILE A 137 6.68 7.09 0.77
CA ILE A 137 5.51 6.58 1.49
C ILE A 137 5.78 6.69 2.98
N THR A 138 4.83 7.25 3.73
CA THR A 138 4.88 7.31 5.19
C THR A 138 3.75 6.45 5.76
N ILE A 139 4.10 5.41 6.52
CA ILE A 139 3.14 4.52 7.18
C ILE A 139 3.12 4.81 8.68
N THR A 140 1.93 5.06 9.22
CA THR A 140 1.67 5.29 10.66
C THR A 140 0.41 4.53 11.10
N SER A 141 0.18 4.37 12.41
CA SER A 141 -1.08 3.86 12.96
C SER A 141 -1.72 4.83 13.92
N CYS A 142 -3.04 4.84 13.92
CA CYS A 142 -3.86 5.61 14.83
C CYS A 142 -5.16 4.81 15.06
N TYR A 143 -5.24 4.07 16.17
CA TYR A 143 -6.37 3.18 16.47
C TYR A 143 -7.41 3.77 17.44
N THR A 144 -7.08 4.86 18.13
CA THR A 144 -7.95 5.50 19.12
C THR A 144 -7.91 7.02 18.98
N GLY A 145 -9.06 7.68 19.00
CA GLY A 145 -9.16 9.16 18.99
C GLY A 145 -8.82 9.84 17.66
N CYS A 146 -8.80 9.10 16.55
CA CYS A 146 -8.33 9.57 15.25
C CYS A 146 -9.51 10.08 14.41
N ARG A 147 -9.37 11.26 13.81
CA ARG A 147 -10.31 11.76 12.79
C ARG A 147 -9.80 11.34 11.41
N GLU A 148 -10.71 10.80 10.59
CA GLU A 148 -10.44 10.45 9.17
C GLU A 148 -9.94 11.66 8.38
#